data_AF-A0A8T6MT27-F1
#
_entry.id   AF-A0A8T6MT27-F1
#
_cell.length_a   1.000
_cell.length_b   1.000
_cell.length_c   1.000
_cell.angle_alpha   90.00
_cell.angle_beta   90.00
_cell.angle_gamma   90.00
#
_symmetry.space_group_name_H-M   'P 1'
#
loop_
_entity.id
_entity.type
_entity.pdbx_description
1 polymer ?
#
loop_
_entity_poly.entity_id
_entity_poly.type
_entity_poly.pdbx_seq_one_letter_code
_entity_poly.pdbx_strand_id
1 'polypeptide(L)'
;MRQILTNYVDWFRLSKGTGMIPITKESLQKLSERLDNNSINHIVENISLLIKNFSIIRYGKYDLSTILDSLSMYIQMSNSQMVHLIEGNIHRFLISHNLGITWSLILEQIFKVVFIEFIDDSQIRFHCDNDSITITLVLNQ
;
A
#
# COMPACT_ATOMS: atom_id res chain seq x y z
N MET A 1 0.90 -8.10 21.73
CA MET A 1 -0.58 -8.15 21.92
C MET A 1 -1.22 -6.76 22.01
N ARG A 2 -0.72 -5.82 22.83
CA ARG A 2 -1.25 -4.43 22.87
C ARG A 2 -1.21 -3.70 21.51
N GLN A 3 -0.11 -3.79 20.78
CA GLN A 3 0.07 -3.07 19.51
C GLN A 3 -0.90 -3.52 18.39
N ILE A 4 -1.21 -4.82 18.32
CA ILE A 4 -2.19 -5.37 17.36
C ILE A 4 -3.60 -4.88 17.67
N LEU A 5 -4.00 -4.89 18.95
CA LEU A 5 -5.30 -4.38 19.38
C LEU A 5 -5.42 -2.87 19.14
N THR A 6 -4.36 -2.09 19.39
CA THR A 6 -4.32 -0.66 19.09
C THR A 6 -4.45 -0.41 17.58
N ASN A 7 -3.68 -1.13 16.75
CA ASN A 7 -3.77 -1.02 15.30
C ASN A 7 -5.19 -1.36 14.80
N TYR A 8 -5.83 -2.38 15.36
CA TYR A 8 -7.18 -2.78 15.00
C TYR A 8 -8.24 -1.73 15.37
N VAL A 9 -8.16 -1.15 16.57
CA VAL A 9 -9.08 -0.09 17.01
C VAL A 9 -8.91 1.17 16.16
N ASP A 10 -7.67 1.55 15.87
CA ASP A 10 -7.39 2.71 15.03
C ASP A 10 -7.85 2.48 13.59
N TRP A 11 -7.58 1.30 13.02
CA TRP A 11 -8.09 0.91 11.70
C TRP A 11 -9.61 0.99 11.65
N PHE A 12 -10.31 0.40 12.62
CA PHE A 12 -11.78 0.41 12.66
C PHE A 12 -12.37 1.82 12.78
N ARG A 13 -11.73 2.70 13.56
CA ARG A 13 -12.14 4.10 13.68
C ARG A 13 -11.95 4.84 12.36
N LEU A 14 -10.82 4.61 11.70
CA LEU A 14 -10.45 5.32 10.47
C LEU A 14 -11.22 4.79 9.26
N SER A 15 -11.42 3.48 9.15
CA SER A 15 -12.17 2.84 8.06
C SER A 15 -13.64 3.28 8.03
N LYS A 16 -14.25 3.52 9.20
CA LYS A 16 -15.61 4.08 9.31
C LYS A 16 -15.71 5.51 8.79
N GLY A 17 -14.64 6.31 8.93
CA GLY A 17 -14.62 7.71 8.49
C GLY A 17 -14.26 7.89 7.01
N THR A 18 -13.73 6.86 6.36
CA THR A 18 -13.16 6.94 5.00
C THR A 18 -14.00 6.26 3.93
N GLY A 19 -15.19 5.75 4.26
CA GLY A 19 -16.08 5.10 3.31
C GLY A 19 -15.63 3.70 2.88
N MET A 20 -14.73 3.07 3.65
CA MET A 20 -14.25 1.73 3.33
C MET A 20 -15.33 0.68 3.59
N ILE A 21 -15.59 -0.15 2.59
CA ILE A 21 -16.51 -1.28 2.68
C ILE A 21 -15.76 -2.59 2.45
N PRO A 22 -16.13 -3.68 3.14
CA PRO A 22 -15.59 -5.00 2.82
C PRO A 22 -16.11 -5.47 1.45
N ILE A 23 -15.21 -5.97 0.62
CA ILE A 23 -15.53 -6.62 -0.65
C ILE A 23 -14.89 -8.01 -0.68
N THR A 24 -15.55 -8.98 -1.32
CA THR A 24 -14.95 -10.32 -1.49
C THR A 24 -13.81 -10.26 -2.50
N LYS A 25 -12.82 -11.12 -2.30
CA LYS A 25 -11.66 -11.26 -3.17
C LYS A 25 -12.06 -11.49 -4.63
N GLU A 26 -12.99 -12.41 -4.86
CA GLU A 26 -13.45 -12.79 -6.20
C GLU A 26 -14.14 -11.62 -6.90
N SER A 27 -14.89 -10.80 -6.16
CA SER A 27 -15.53 -9.60 -6.72
C SER A 27 -14.48 -8.57 -7.12
N LEU A 28 -13.47 -8.36 -6.28
CA LEU A 28 -12.38 -7.43 -6.55
C LEU A 28 -11.52 -7.85 -7.76
N GLN A 29 -11.27 -9.15 -7.92
CA GLN A 29 -10.59 -9.71 -9.10
C GLN A 29 -11.41 -9.45 -10.37
N LYS A 30 -12.70 -9.79 -10.36
CA LYS A 30 -13.60 -9.56 -11.51
C LYS A 30 -13.75 -8.09 -11.89
N LEU A 31 -13.74 -7.19 -10.92
CA LEU A 31 -13.77 -5.75 -11.20
C LEU A 31 -12.54 -5.31 -11.98
N SER A 32 -11.37 -5.84 -11.63
CA SER A 32 -10.11 -5.47 -12.28
C SER A 32 -10.00 -5.89 -13.75
N GLU A 33 -10.69 -6.97 -14.16
CA GLU A 33 -10.75 -7.43 -15.55
C GLU A 33 -11.40 -6.42 -16.51
N ARG A 34 -12.15 -5.45 -15.96
CA ARG A 34 -12.92 -4.46 -16.73
C ARG A 34 -12.38 -3.04 -16.60
N LEU A 35 -11.27 -2.85 -15.89
CA LEU A 35 -10.68 -1.53 -15.69
C LEU A 35 -9.92 -1.10 -16.94
N ASP A 36 -10.23 0.09 -17.44
CA ASP A 36 -9.39 0.78 -18.42
C ASP A 36 -8.32 1.63 -17.71
N ASN A 37 -7.38 2.17 -18.48
CA ASN A 37 -6.29 2.97 -17.94
C ASN A 37 -6.77 4.22 -17.18
N ASN A 38 -7.87 4.84 -17.62
CA ASN A 38 -8.42 6.01 -16.93
C ASN A 38 -8.98 5.63 -15.56
N SER A 39 -9.70 4.51 -15.47
CA SER A 39 -10.22 3.97 -14.22
C SER A 39 -9.08 3.59 -13.27
N ILE A 40 -8.01 2.98 -13.80
CA ILE A 40 -6.81 2.65 -13.03
C ILE A 40 -6.18 3.93 -12.46
N ASN A 41 -5.96 4.97 -13.28
CA ASN A 41 -5.37 6.22 -12.83
C ASN A 41 -6.20 6.87 -11.71
N HIS A 42 -7.53 6.92 -11.85
CA HIS A 42 -8.39 7.44 -10.79
C HIS A 42 -8.36 6.60 -9.52
N ILE A 43 -8.25 5.27 -9.62
CA ILE A 43 -8.07 4.41 -8.44
C ILE A 43 -6.75 4.74 -7.74
N VAL A 44 -5.65 4.85 -8.51
CA VAL A 44 -4.32 5.19 -7.99
C VAL A 44 -4.35 6.54 -7.27
N GLU A 45 -4.92 7.57 -7.88
CA GLU A 45 -5.06 8.92 -7.29
C GLU A 45 -5.84 8.88 -5.98
N ASN A 46 -7.01 8.26 -5.98
CA ASN A 46 -7.88 8.20 -4.80
C ASN A 46 -7.23 7.43 -3.64
N ILE A 47 -6.62 6.27 -3.92
CA ILE A 47 -5.97 5.47 -2.87
C ILE A 47 -4.72 6.17 -2.34
N SER A 48 -3.91 6.80 -3.21
CA SER A 48 -2.72 7.54 -2.77
C SER A 48 -3.10 8.71 -1.85
N LEU A 49 -4.16 9.45 -2.20
CA LEU A 49 -4.70 10.51 -1.35
C LEU A 49 -5.24 9.97 -0.03
N LEU A 50 -5.90 8.81 -0.03
CA LEU A 50 -6.37 8.15 1.18
C LEU A 50 -5.19 7.80 2.11
N ILE A 51 -4.09 7.22 1.59
CA ILE A 51 -2.89 6.88 2.36
C ILE A 51 -2.28 8.14 2.99
N LYS A 52 -2.20 9.24 2.22
CA LYS A 52 -1.71 10.53 2.70
C LYS A 52 -2.57 11.09 3.82
N ASN A 53 -3.89 11.16 3.61
CA ASN A 53 -4.84 11.63 4.61
C ASN A 53 -4.80 10.77 5.87
N PHE A 54 -4.70 9.45 5.71
CA PHE A 54 -4.57 8.51 6.81
C PHE A 54 -3.33 8.81 7.67
N SER A 55 -2.18 9.02 7.01
CA SER A 55 -0.92 9.34 7.68
C SER A 55 -1.04 10.65 8.48
N ILE A 56 -1.61 11.70 7.88
CA ILE A 56 -1.81 13.00 8.53
C ILE A 56 -2.77 12.90 9.72
N ILE A 57 -3.92 12.25 9.55
CA ILE A 57 -4.94 12.11 10.61
C ILE A 57 -4.38 11.32 11.79
N ARG A 58 -3.60 10.25 11.52
CA ARG A 58 -3.07 9.36 12.55
C ARG A 58 -1.84 9.93 13.25
N TYR A 59 -0.90 10.47 12.50
CA TYR A 59 0.43 10.84 13.01
C TYR A 59 0.67 12.35 13.08
N GLY A 60 -0.23 13.16 12.53
CA GLY A 60 -0.09 14.63 12.46
C GLY A 60 0.98 15.11 11.48
N LYS A 61 1.58 14.20 10.70
CA LYS A 61 2.65 14.48 9.74
C LYS A 61 2.60 13.51 8.56
N TYR A 62 3.30 13.86 7.48
CA TYR A 62 3.41 13.07 6.26
C TYR A 62 4.88 13.00 5.84
N ASP A 63 5.52 11.91 6.24
CA ASP A 63 6.91 11.54 5.91
C ASP A 63 7.03 10.05 5.57
N LEU A 64 8.17 9.63 5.03
CA LEU A 64 8.41 8.25 4.61
C LEU A 64 8.13 7.23 5.72
N SER A 65 8.49 7.52 6.97
CA SER A 65 8.24 6.62 8.10
C SER A 65 6.74 6.43 8.34
N THR A 66 5.98 7.52 8.37
CA THR A 66 4.52 7.45 8.59
C THR A 66 3.77 6.73 7.47
N ILE A 67 4.27 6.81 6.24
CA ILE A 67 3.72 6.11 5.09
C ILE A 67 3.98 4.62 5.19
N LEU A 68 5.22 4.23 5.49
CA LEU A 68 5.58 2.82 5.69
C LEU A 68 4.77 2.19 6.82
N ASP A 69 4.52 2.92 7.90
CA ASP A 69 3.65 2.47 8.99
C ASP A 69 2.18 2.36 8.54
N SER A 70 1.68 3.33 7.78
CA SER A 70 0.30 3.32 7.27
C SER A 70 0.06 2.17 6.29
N LEU A 71 1.03 1.90 5.41
CA LEU A 71 1.02 0.76 4.48
C LEU A 71 1.10 -0.57 5.23
N SER A 72 2.00 -0.68 6.20
CA SER A 72 2.12 -1.89 7.04
C SER A 72 0.80 -2.22 7.72
N MET A 73 0.14 -1.20 8.27
CA MET A 73 -1.15 -1.37 8.91
C MET A 73 -2.26 -1.70 7.90
N TYR A 74 -2.30 -1.08 6.71
CA TYR A 74 -3.25 -1.45 5.65
C TYR A 74 -3.08 -2.93 5.24
N ILE A 75 -1.84 -3.37 5.02
CA ILE A 75 -1.54 -4.74 4.62
C ILE A 75 -1.91 -5.72 5.73
N GLN A 76 -1.57 -5.44 6.99
CA GLN A 76 -1.97 -6.26 8.15
C GLN A 76 -3.49 -6.41 8.32
N MET A 77 -4.27 -5.41 7.88
CA MET A 77 -5.73 -5.44 7.97
C MET A 77 -6.37 -6.07 6.73
N SER A 78 -5.66 -6.11 5.62
CA SER A 78 -6.02 -6.90 4.46
C SER A 78 -5.66 -8.38 4.70
N ASN A 79 -6.30 -9.31 4.00
CA ASN A 79 -5.85 -10.71 3.98
C ASN A 79 -4.53 -10.91 3.19
N SER A 80 -3.75 -9.84 3.00
CA SER A 80 -2.45 -9.87 2.32
C SER A 80 -1.33 -10.03 3.33
N GLN A 81 -0.22 -10.62 2.89
CA GLN A 81 0.97 -10.79 3.71
C GLN A 81 2.03 -9.81 3.26
N MET A 82 2.76 -9.22 4.21
CA MET A 82 3.95 -8.43 3.91
C MET A 82 5.13 -8.95 4.72
N VAL A 83 6.25 -9.14 4.02
CA VAL A 83 7.56 -9.34 4.63
C VAL A 83 8.41 -8.12 4.34
N HIS A 84 8.97 -7.51 5.38
CA HIS A 84 9.92 -6.40 5.26
C HIS A 84 11.31 -6.88 5.67
N LEU A 85 12.25 -6.83 4.72
CA LEU A 85 13.65 -7.21 4.88
C LEU A 85 14.51 -5.95 4.79
N ILE A 86 15.50 -5.84 5.69
CA ILE A 86 16.43 -4.72 5.73
C ILE A 86 17.85 -5.26 5.63
N GLU A 87 18.58 -4.82 4.61
CA GLU A 87 19.97 -5.20 4.32
C GLU A 87 20.79 -3.91 4.19
N GLY A 88 21.35 -3.43 5.31
CA GLY A 88 22.04 -2.15 5.35
C GLY A 88 21.09 -0.99 5.03
N ASN A 89 21.29 -0.34 3.89
CA ASN A 89 20.45 0.76 3.41
C ASN A 89 19.39 0.33 2.39
N ILE A 90 19.27 -0.98 2.12
CA ILE A 90 18.30 -1.55 1.19
C ILE A 90 17.11 -2.07 1.99
N HIS A 91 15.94 -1.52 1.71
CA HIS A 91 14.66 -1.96 2.27
C HIS A 91 13.88 -2.72 1.19
N ARG A 92 13.57 -3.99 1.44
CA ARG A 92 12.81 -4.84 0.52
C ARG A 92 11.48 -5.23 1.15
N PHE A 93 10.39 -4.89 0.47
CA PHE A 93 9.03 -5.26 0.86
C PHE A 93 8.52 -6.31 -0.13
N LEU A 94 8.16 -7.49 0.37
CA LEU A 94 7.46 -8.52 -0.39
C LEU A 94 6.02 -8.53 0.05
N ILE A 95 5.09 -8.22 -0.85
CA ILE A 95 3.66 -8.16 -0.57
C ILE A 95 2.96 -9.23 -1.40
N SER A 96 2.32 -10.19 -0.74
CA SER A 96 1.51 -11.24 -1.37
C SER A 96 0.03 -10.94 -1.17
N HIS A 97 -0.70 -10.74 -2.26
CA HIS A 97 -2.11 -10.32 -2.22
C HIS A 97 -3.06 -11.32 -2.91
N ASN A 98 -2.57 -12.20 -3.79
CA ASN A 98 -3.37 -13.21 -4.49
C ASN A 98 -4.51 -12.65 -5.38
N LEU A 99 -4.38 -11.45 -5.95
CA LEU A 99 -5.44 -10.78 -6.71
C LEU A 99 -5.24 -10.78 -8.24
N GLY A 100 -4.19 -11.40 -8.75
CA GLY A 100 -3.86 -11.35 -10.19
C GLY A 100 -3.07 -10.10 -10.61
N ILE A 101 -2.41 -10.19 -11.77
CA ILE A 101 -1.39 -9.23 -12.24
C ILE A 101 -1.88 -7.79 -12.32
N THR A 102 -3.15 -7.56 -12.68
CA THR A 102 -3.72 -6.21 -12.76
C THR A 102 -3.61 -5.48 -11.42
N TRP A 103 -3.83 -6.20 -10.31
CA TRP A 103 -3.69 -5.62 -8.98
C TRP A 103 -2.24 -5.42 -8.58
N SER A 104 -1.31 -6.29 -9.00
CA SER A 104 0.13 -6.06 -8.79
C SER A 104 0.56 -4.75 -9.45
N LEU A 105 0.11 -4.49 -10.68
CA LEU A 105 0.41 -3.27 -11.43
C LEU A 105 -0.28 -2.02 -10.85
N ILE A 106 -1.50 -2.14 -10.34
CA ILE A 106 -2.17 -1.03 -9.62
C ILE A 106 -1.41 -0.69 -8.34
N LEU A 107 -1.01 -1.71 -7.57
CA LEU A 107 -0.23 -1.52 -6.35
C LEU A 107 1.12 -0.86 -6.66
N GLU A 108 1.83 -1.31 -7.70
CA GLU A 108 3.06 -0.69 -8.18
C GLU A 108 2.86 0.82 -8.42
N GLN A 109 1.80 1.21 -9.13
CA GLN A 109 1.52 2.61 -9.40
C GLN A 109 1.21 3.41 -8.13
N ILE A 110 0.43 2.85 -7.20
CA ILE A 110 0.15 3.49 -5.89
C ILE A 110 1.46 3.70 -5.13
N PHE A 111 2.28 2.66 -4.98
CA PHE A 111 3.55 2.75 -4.27
C PHE A 111 4.51 3.71 -4.95
N LYS A 112 4.55 3.73 -6.29
CA LYS A 112 5.36 4.68 -7.03
C LYS A 112 4.95 6.11 -6.72
N VAL A 113 3.66 6.46 -6.85
CA VAL A 113 3.13 7.80 -6.54
C VAL A 113 3.47 8.22 -5.12
N VAL A 114 3.30 7.31 -4.16
CA VAL A 114 3.52 7.59 -2.74
C VAL A 114 5.01 7.74 -2.40
N PHE A 115 5.90 6.90 -2.95
CA PHE A 115 7.32 6.91 -2.58
C PHE A 115 8.12 8.01 -3.28
N ILE A 116 7.78 8.40 -4.52
CA ILE A 116 8.49 9.46 -5.23
C ILE A 116 8.33 10.85 -4.58
N GLU A 117 7.37 11.02 -3.66
CA GLU A 117 7.28 12.22 -2.82
C GLU A 117 8.46 12.35 -1.82
N PHE A 118 9.22 11.28 -1.58
CA PHE A 118 10.26 11.22 -0.53
C PHE A 118 11.61 10.67 -0.99
N ILE A 119 11.63 9.90 -2.07
CA ILE A 119 12.80 9.18 -2.55
C ILE A 119 12.90 9.39 -4.06
N ASP A 120 14.10 9.55 -4.60
CA ASP A 120 14.29 9.63 -6.04
C ASP A 120 13.83 8.35 -6.74
N ASP A 121 13.15 8.48 -7.90
CA ASP A 121 12.65 7.33 -8.67
C ASP A 121 13.75 6.30 -9.00
N SER A 122 15.00 6.77 -9.15
CA SER A 122 16.17 5.91 -9.39
C SER A 122 16.50 4.93 -8.26
N GLN A 123 16.03 5.23 -7.04
CA GLN A 123 16.26 4.43 -5.83
C GLN A 123 15.13 3.43 -5.57
N ILE A 124 14.09 3.42 -6.41
CA ILE A 124 12.89 2.60 -6.25
C ILE A 124 12.88 1.56 -7.37
N ARG A 125 12.78 0.28 -6.99
CA ARG A 125 12.66 -0.81 -7.96
C ARG A 125 11.44 -1.66 -7.62
N PHE A 126 10.64 -1.92 -8.64
CA PHE A 126 9.48 -2.78 -8.56
C PHE A 126 9.71 -4.06 -9.35
N HIS A 127 9.22 -5.17 -8.80
CA HIS A 127 9.09 -6.43 -9.51
C HIS A 127 7.71 -6.99 -9.20
N CYS A 128 6.85 -7.01 -10.21
CA CYS A 128 5.50 -7.54 -10.13
C CYS A 128 5.45 -8.97 -10.66
N ASP A 129 4.82 -9.84 -9.89
CA ASP A 129 4.37 -11.16 -10.31
C ASP A 129 2.83 -11.18 -10.25
N ASN A 130 2.21 -12.28 -10.68
CA ASN A 130 0.76 -12.39 -10.78
C ASN A 130 0.05 -12.11 -9.45
N ASP A 131 0.63 -12.54 -8.32
CA ASP A 131 -0.05 -12.46 -7.02
C ASP A 131 0.79 -11.78 -5.94
N SER A 132 1.90 -11.16 -6.34
CA SER A 132 2.79 -10.47 -5.44
C SER A 132 3.52 -9.30 -6.10
N ILE A 133 3.96 -8.37 -5.25
CA ILE A 133 4.86 -7.29 -5.64
C ILE A 133 6.05 -7.27 -4.69
N THR A 134 7.24 -7.14 -5.26
CA THR A 134 8.47 -6.84 -4.52
C THR A 134 8.87 -5.39 -4.78
N ILE A 135 9.03 -4.63 -3.70
CA ILE A 135 9.46 -3.23 -3.73
C ILE A 135 10.83 -3.16 -3.07
N THR A 136 11.82 -2.62 -3.77
CA THR A 136 13.16 -2.39 -3.23
C THR A 136 13.42 -0.90 -3.21
N LEU A 137 13.71 -0.37 -2.01
CA LEU A 137 14.11 1.02 -1.79
C LEU A 137 15.58 1.05 -1.38
N VAL A 138 16.38 1.89 -2.04
CA VAL A 138 17.79 2.12 -1.68
C VAL A 138 17.90 3.50 -1.03
N LEU A 139 17.90 3.53 0.29
CA LEU A 139 17.94 4.80 1.04
C LEU A 139 19.39 5.31 1.10
N ASN A 140 19.63 6.57 0.73
CA ASN A 140 20.94 7.19 0.97
C ASN A 140 20.95 7.70 2.42
N GLN A 141 22.03 7.43 3.16
CA GLN A 141 22.22 7.91 4.53
C GLN A 141 22.35 9.43 4.60
#